data_AF-A0A259I5M9-F1
#
_entry.id   AF-A0A259I5M9-F1
#
_cell.length_a   1.000
_cell.length_b   1.000
_cell.length_c   1.000
_cell.angle_alpha   90.00
_cell.angle_beta   90.00
_cell.angle_gamma   90.00
#
_symmetry.space_group_name_H-M   'P 1'
#
loop_
_entity.id
_entity.type
_entity.pdbx_description
1 polymer ?
#
loop_
_entity_poly.entity_id
_entity_poly.type
_entity_poly.pdbx_seq_one_letter_code
_entity_poly.pdbx_strand_id
1 'polypeptide(L)'
;MIDTAARLKGYPVSLESELRDAANEHGYRIGPEQAAGWIFFRSASAPGEIALAATAAGMEGPFFLSVEHPGAAREIAADRAFPPAKGHAAALAFPDRASLFEGVRSV
;
A
#
# COMPACT_ATOMS: atom_id res chain seq x y z
N MET A 1 9.52 10.81 -9.96
CA MET A 1 8.72 9.58 -9.80
C MET A 1 9.50 8.66 -8.90
N ILE A 2 8.91 8.24 -7.78
CA ILE A 2 9.59 7.43 -6.76
C ILE A 2 9.61 5.97 -7.22
N ASP A 3 10.75 5.29 -7.08
CA ASP A 3 10.89 3.90 -7.53
C ASP A 3 10.46 2.91 -6.43
N THR A 4 9.41 2.14 -6.69
CA THR A 4 8.92 1.12 -5.76
C THR A 4 9.81 -0.12 -5.73
N ALA A 5 10.82 -0.25 -6.61
CA ALA A 5 11.77 -1.36 -6.60
C ALA A 5 12.53 -1.47 -5.26
N ALA A 6 12.63 -0.37 -4.51
CA ALA A 6 13.18 -0.34 -3.15
C ALA A 6 12.35 -1.10 -2.09
N ARG A 7 11.15 -1.58 -2.44
CA ARG A 7 10.31 -2.36 -1.53
C ARG A 7 10.95 -3.69 -1.11
N LEU A 8 10.70 -4.06 0.13
CA LEU A 8 11.12 -5.34 0.69
C LEU A 8 10.45 -6.52 -0.04
N LYS A 9 11.15 -7.65 -0.11
CA LYS A 9 10.61 -8.93 -0.64
C LYS A 9 10.09 -9.86 0.44
N GLY A 10 10.51 -9.66 1.68
CA GLY A 10 9.98 -10.31 2.87
C GLY A 10 9.98 -9.30 4.01
N TYR A 11 8.94 -9.33 4.83
CA TYR A 11 8.70 -8.33 5.86
C TYR A 11 9.03 -8.87 7.26
N PRO A 12 9.72 -8.09 8.11
CA PRO A 12 9.70 -8.33 9.55
C PRO A 12 8.26 -8.31 10.08
N VAL A 13 7.94 -9.15 11.06
CA VAL A 13 6.57 -9.31 11.62
C VAL A 13 5.98 -7.98 12.09
N SER A 14 6.80 -7.10 12.67
CA SER A 14 6.36 -5.76 13.12
C SER A 14 5.89 -4.91 11.94
N LEU A 15 6.69 -4.84 10.88
CA LEU A 15 6.37 -4.03 9.69
C LEU A 15 5.18 -4.61 8.93
N GLU A 16 5.08 -5.94 8.81
CA GLU A 16 3.91 -6.60 8.22
C GLU A 16 2.63 -6.31 9.01
N SER A 17 2.71 -6.34 10.34
CA SER A 17 1.56 -6.03 11.21
C SER A 17 1.09 -4.60 11.02
N GLU A 18 2.02 -3.65 10.95
CA GLU A 18 1.70 -2.23 10.76
C GLU A 18 1.07 -1.94 9.40
N LEU A 19 1.55 -2.58 8.33
CA LEU A 19 0.92 -2.49 6.99
C LEU A 19 -0.48 -3.10 7.01
N ARG A 20 -0.65 -4.25 7.68
CA ARG A 20 -1.96 -4.89 7.82
C ARG A 20 -2.94 -4.02 8.62
N ASP A 21 -2.49 -3.34 9.66
CA ASP A 21 -3.34 -2.45 10.45
C ASP A 21 -3.81 -1.26 9.61
N ALA A 22 -2.92 -0.65 8.81
CA ALA A 22 -3.28 0.40 7.85
C ALA A 22 -4.41 -0.02 6.90
N ALA A 23 -4.38 -1.26 6.40
CA ALA A 23 -5.43 -1.81 5.54
C ALA A 23 -6.73 -2.12 6.32
N ASN A 24 -6.60 -2.78 7.47
CA ASN A 24 -7.72 -3.30 8.25
C ASN A 24 -8.61 -2.20 8.87
N GLU A 25 -8.01 -1.09 9.30
CA GLU A 25 -8.73 0.05 9.87
C GLU A 25 -9.69 0.69 8.87
N HIS A 26 -9.45 0.52 7.56
CA HIS A 26 -10.24 1.09 6.49
C HIS A 26 -11.02 0.05 5.66
N GLY A 27 -11.19 -1.16 6.20
CA GLY A 27 -12.10 -2.17 5.64
C GLY A 27 -11.47 -3.16 4.66
N TYR A 28 -10.16 -3.06 4.39
CA TYR A 28 -9.42 -4.02 3.57
C TYR A 28 -8.92 -5.20 4.41
N ARG A 29 -9.84 -6.12 4.75
CA ARG A 29 -9.62 -7.20 5.74
C ARG A 29 -9.48 -8.60 5.14
N ILE A 30 -9.62 -8.75 3.82
CA ILE A 30 -9.50 -10.04 3.15
C ILE A 30 -8.08 -10.19 2.60
N GLY A 31 -7.38 -11.27 2.97
CA GLY A 31 -5.95 -11.49 2.73
C GLY A 31 -5.20 -11.76 4.04
N PRO A 32 -3.86 -11.55 4.11
CA PRO A 32 -2.99 -11.02 3.06
C PRO A 32 -2.44 -12.09 2.09
N GLU A 33 -2.38 -11.75 0.81
CA GLU A 33 -1.57 -12.45 -0.19
C GLU A 33 -0.29 -11.63 -0.45
N GLN A 34 0.87 -12.26 -0.62
CA GLN A 34 2.13 -11.55 -0.92
C GLN A 34 2.68 -11.95 -2.28
N ALA A 35 3.03 -10.95 -3.11
CA ALA A 35 3.69 -11.18 -4.39
C ALA A 35 4.62 -10.04 -4.79
N ALA A 36 5.83 -10.38 -5.22
CA ALA A 36 6.85 -9.43 -5.69
C ALA A 36 7.16 -8.27 -4.72
N GLY A 37 6.99 -8.48 -3.41
CA GLY A 37 7.20 -7.49 -2.34
C GLY A 37 5.99 -6.61 -2.02
N TRP A 38 4.84 -6.88 -2.62
CA TRP A 38 3.56 -6.26 -2.31
C TRP A 38 2.73 -7.18 -1.40
N ILE A 39 2.02 -6.59 -0.45
CA ILE A 39 1.04 -7.26 0.40
C ILE A 39 -0.35 -6.81 -0.03
N PHE A 40 -1.15 -7.73 -0.57
CA PHE A 40 -2.46 -7.46 -1.14
C PHE A 40 -3.56 -7.61 -0.10
N PHE A 41 -4.48 -6.66 -0.09
CA PHE A 41 -5.65 -6.63 0.77
C PHE A 41 -6.89 -6.29 -0.05
N ARG A 42 -7.96 -7.05 0.14
CA ARG A 42 -9.25 -6.83 -0.51
C ARG A 42 -10.27 -6.26 0.47
N SER A 43 -11.11 -5.37 -0.02
CA SER A 43 -12.21 -4.78 0.75
C SER A 43 -13.23 -5.85 1.14
N ALA A 44 -13.66 -5.83 2.40
CA ALA A 44 -14.64 -6.77 2.94
C ALA A 44 -16.09 -6.36 2.64
N SER A 45 -16.32 -5.13 2.18
CA SER A 45 -17.65 -4.52 2.05
C SER A 45 -17.94 -3.97 0.64
N ALA A 46 -16.94 -3.79 -0.21
CA ALA A 46 -17.10 -3.37 -1.59
C ALA A 46 -16.06 -4.05 -2.50
N PRO A 47 -16.28 -4.15 -3.82
CA PRO A 47 -15.24 -4.58 -4.74
C PRO A 47 -14.05 -3.60 -4.72
N GLY A 48 -12.85 -4.11 -4.46
CA GLY A 48 -11.62 -3.34 -4.55
C GLY A 48 -10.44 -4.00 -3.84
N GLU A 49 -9.26 -3.86 -4.44
CA GLU A 49 -7.98 -4.32 -3.90
C GLU A 49 -6.98 -3.16 -3.77
N ILE A 50 -6.23 -3.19 -2.67
CA ILE A 50 -5.03 -2.37 -2.48
C ILE A 50 -3.83 -3.29 -2.26
N ALA A 51 -2.64 -2.79 -2.58
CA ALA A 51 -1.41 -3.47 -2.21
C ALA A 51 -0.48 -2.50 -1.48
N LEU A 52 0.03 -2.94 -0.34
CA LEU A 52 0.92 -2.15 0.51
C LEU A 52 2.34 -2.68 0.43
N ALA A 53 3.31 -1.79 0.57
CA ALA A 53 4.71 -2.16 0.69
C ALA A 53 5.50 -1.15 1.53
N ALA A 54 6.65 -1.58 2.04
CA ALA A 54 7.61 -0.72 2.73
C ALA A 54 9.03 -1.01 2.26
N THR A 55 9.95 -0.09 2.55
CA THR A 55 11.37 -0.21 2.20
C THR A 55 12.21 -0.77 3.35
N ALA A 56 13.49 -0.99 3.10
CA ALA A 56 14.45 -1.43 4.13
C ALA A 56 14.68 -0.42 5.26
N ALA A 57 14.22 0.83 5.11
CA ALA A 57 14.20 1.82 6.20
C ALA A 57 13.12 1.54 7.25
N GLY A 58 12.27 0.52 7.04
CA GLY A 58 11.36 0.00 8.05
C GLY A 58 10.26 1.00 8.40
N MET A 59 10.10 1.26 9.70
CA MET A 59 9.03 2.14 10.22
C MET A 59 9.24 3.62 9.88
N GLU A 60 10.42 4.01 9.42
CA GLU A 60 10.72 5.38 8.98
C GLU A 60 10.16 5.67 7.58
N GLY A 61 9.72 4.65 6.83
CA GLY A 61 9.26 4.81 5.46
C GLY A 61 10.41 5.00 4.46
N PRO A 62 10.11 5.29 3.18
CA PRO A 62 8.77 5.52 2.67
C PRO A 62 7.96 4.22 2.61
N PHE A 63 6.65 4.39 2.68
CA PHE A 63 5.66 3.36 2.43
C PHE A 63 5.07 3.53 1.04
N PHE A 64 4.58 2.45 0.46
CA PHE A 64 3.93 2.48 -0.84
C PHE A 64 2.52 1.91 -0.75
N LEU A 65 1.60 2.58 -1.44
CA LEU A 65 0.23 2.13 -1.66
C LEU A 65 0.03 2.00 -3.17
N SER A 66 -0.39 0.82 -3.60
CA SER A 66 -0.83 0.53 -4.94
C SER A 66 -2.35 0.40 -4.95
N VAL A 67 -3.04 1.08 -5.85
CA VAL A 67 -4.50 1.15 -5.90
C VAL A 67 -5.01 0.56 -7.21
N GLU A 68 -5.94 -0.39 -7.12
CA GLU A 68 -6.55 -1.04 -8.30
C GLU A 68 -7.37 -0.03 -9.12
N HIS A 69 -8.27 0.71 -8.48
CA HIS A 69 -9.21 1.59 -9.16
C HIS A 69 -8.59 2.94 -9.54
N PRO A 70 -8.57 3.34 -10.83
CA PRO A 70 -7.94 4.58 -11.28
C PRO A 70 -8.61 5.84 -10.74
N GLY A 71 -9.93 5.79 -10.47
CA GLY A 71 -10.66 6.90 -9.86
C GLY A 71 -10.18 7.19 -8.44
N ALA A 72 -10.06 6.16 -7.60
CA ALA A 72 -9.58 6.32 -6.23
C ALA A 72 -8.14 6.82 -6.20
N ALA A 73 -7.28 6.27 -7.06
CA ALA A 73 -5.89 6.69 -7.16
C ALA A 73 -5.69 8.16 -7.56
N ARG A 74 -6.69 8.82 -8.18
CA ARG A 74 -6.62 10.24 -8.58
C ARG A 74 -6.96 11.20 -7.46
N GLU A 75 -7.79 10.77 -6.51
CA GLU A 75 -8.22 11.60 -5.39
C GLU A 75 -7.16 11.69 -4.28
N ILE A 76 -6.20 10.77 -4.27
CA ILE A 76 -5.16 10.73 -3.24
C ILE A 76 -4.04 11.72 -3.60
N ALA A 77 -3.90 12.75 -2.76
CA ALA A 77 -2.84 13.74 -2.85
C ALA A 77 -1.52 13.20 -2.25
N ALA A 78 -0.83 12.36 -3.02
CA ALA A 78 0.49 11.81 -2.66
C ALA A 78 1.42 11.72 -3.88
N ASP A 79 2.73 11.60 -3.62
CA ASP A 79 3.72 11.49 -4.68
C ASP A 79 3.56 10.19 -5.46
N ARG A 80 3.62 10.28 -6.79
CA ARG A 80 3.49 9.11 -7.67
C ARG A 80 4.73 8.23 -7.59
N ALA A 81 4.49 6.93 -7.40
CA ALA A 81 5.50 5.89 -7.38
C ALA A 81 5.28 4.87 -8.52
N PHE A 82 6.34 4.21 -8.96
CA PHE A 82 6.31 3.24 -10.04
C PHE A 82 7.36 2.14 -9.86
N PRO A 83 7.14 0.88 -10.29
CA PRO A 83 5.88 0.36 -10.85
C PRO A 83 4.81 0.11 -9.78
N PRO A 84 3.51 0.18 -10.14
CA PRO A 84 2.46 -0.32 -9.26
C PRO A 84 2.50 -1.85 -9.12
N ALA A 85 1.71 -2.37 -8.20
CA ALA A 85 1.43 -3.80 -8.15
C ALA A 85 0.77 -4.26 -9.46
N LYS A 86 0.95 -5.53 -9.83
CA LYS A 86 0.44 -6.06 -11.09
C LYS A 86 -1.08 -5.94 -11.13
N GLY A 87 -1.62 -5.33 -12.19
CA GLY A 87 -3.06 -5.12 -12.36
C GLY A 87 -3.59 -3.83 -11.72
N HIS A 88 -2.77 -3.10 -10.95
CA HIS A 88 -3.18 -1.85 -10.33
C HIS A 88 -2.96 -0.65 -11.25
N ALA A 89 -3.83 0.35 -11.13
CA ALA A 89 -3.78 1.56 -11.95
C ALA A 89 -2.62 2.49 -11.59
N ALA A 90 -2.28 2.62 -10.30
CA ALA A 90 -1.20 3.50 -9.86
C ALA A 90 -0.61 3.08 -8.52
N ALA A 91 0.63 3.52 -8.27
CA ALA A 91 1.24 3.50 -6.95
C ALA A 91 1.59 4.92 -6.47
N LEU A 92 1.61 5.05 -5.16
CA LEU A 92 1.81 6.27 -4.42
C LEU A 92 2.83 6.01 -3.31
N ALA A 93 3.62 7.02 -2.98
CA ALA A 93 4.59 6.98 -1.90
C ALA A 93 4.16 7.90 -0.75
N PHE A 94 4.39 7.42 0.45
CA PHE A 94 4.06 8.10 1.70
C PHE A 94 5.33 8.19 2.56
N PRO A 95 5.71 9.37 3.04
CA PRO A 95 6.95 9.54 3.81
C PRO A 95 6.91 8.80 5.15
N ASP A 96 5.73 8.68 5.76
CA ASP A 96 5.58 8.11 7.09
C ASP A 96 4.28 7.31 7.25
N ARG A 97 4.14 6.64 8.40
CA ARG A 97 2.99 5.79 8.71
C ARG A 97 1.67 6.57 8.73
N ALA A 98 1.65 7.78 9.30
CA ALA A 98 0.41 8.54 9.45
C ALA A 98 -0.15 8.94 8.08
N SER A 99 0.73 9.40 7.18
CA SER A 99 0.37 9.73 5.81
C SER A 99 -0.10 8.50 5.02
N LEU A 100 0.49 7.31 5.25
CA LEU A 100 0.01 6.07 4.65
C LEU A 100 -1.44 5.74 5.07
N PHE A 101 -1.75 5.84 6.36
CA PHE A 101 -3.09 5.52 6.88
C PHE A 101 -4.14 6.46 6.26
N GLU A 102 -3.87 7.77 6.20
CA GLU A 102 -4.77 8.71 5.51
C GLU A 102 -4.87 8.44 4.00
N GLY A 103 -3.78 7.99 3.38
CA GLY A 103 -3.76 7.53 1.99
C GLY A 103 -4.69 6.34 1.76
N VAL A 104 -4.64 5.32 2.61
CA VAL A 104 -5.50 4.13 2.53
C VAL A 104 -6.96 4.46 2.81
N ARG A 105 -7.22 5.34 3.79
CA ARG A 105 -8.57 5.84 4.10
C ARG A 105 -9.27 6.51 2.92
N SER A 106 -8.47 7.10 2.02
CA SER A 106 -8.96 7.85 0.86
C SER A 106 -9.22 6.97 -0.38
N VAL A 107 -9.07 5.65 -0.27
CA VAL A 107 -9.35 4.66 -1.34
C VAL A 107 -10.78 4.17 -1.26
#